data_AF-A0A2P4STI2-F1
#
_entry.id   AF-A0A2P4STI2-F1
#
_cell.length_a   1.000
_cell.length_b   1.000
_cell.length_c   1.000
_cell.angle_alpha   90.00
_cell.angle_beta   90.00
_cell.angle_gamma   90.00
#
_symmetry.space_group_name_H-M   'P 1'
#
loop_
_entity.id
_entity.type
_entity.pdbx_description
1 polymer ?
#
loop_
_entity_poly.entity_id
_entity_poly.type
_entity_poly.pdbx_seq_one_letter_code
_entity_poly.pdbx_strand_id
1 'polypeptide(L)'
;MSEDGSGRAMTMGEVQQLVRRKDELEAQIRACYQLLEDQKGVGMDGPLVDAEGFPRADIDLYQVRTARHSIACLQNDHKALMKQVEEALHQLHAREKEKHARDEAEARAEAMSQSLPPAFAKVNAVTPESPASTSGLQVDDEIVEFGSVNVHNFKSLQNIATVVQHSEGRPLSVTVIRNGKKVHLGLTPKRWAGKGLLG
;
A
#
# COMPACT_ATOMS: atom_id res chain seq x y z
N MET A 1 5.97 -14.49 35.28
CA MET A 1 6.03 -15.19 33.97
C MET A 1 5.12 -14.42 33.05
N SER A 2 5.73 -13.60 32.21
CA SER A 2 5.04 -12.74 31.24
C SER A 2 5.05 -13.49 29.92
N GLU A 3 3.90 -14.04 29.53
CA GLU A 3 3.74 -14.62 28.20
C GLU A 3 3.23 -13.55 27.25
N ASP A 4 4.07 -13.34 26.24
CA ASP A 4 3.94 -12.55 25.04
C ASP A 4 2.56 -12.72 24.38
N GLY A 5 1.73 -11.69 24.50
CA GLY A 5 0.45 -11.56 23.80
C GLY A 5 0.70 -11.28 22.32
N SER A 6 1.13 -12.33 21.63
CA SER A 6 1.35 -12.41 20.20
C SER A 6 0.31 -11.60 19.42
N GLY A 7 0.79 -10.66 18.60
CA GLY A 7 0.02 -9.94 17.59
C GLY A 7 -0.50 -10.88 16.50
N ARG A 8 -1.35 -11.83 16.88
CA ARG A 8 -2.02 -12.73 15.97
C ARG A 8 -2.92 -11.91 15.07
N ALA A 9 -2.70 -12.09 13.78
CA ALA A 9 -3.47 -11.39 12.78
C ALA A 9 -4.94 -11.80 12.86
N MET A 10 -5.79 -10.91 13.39
CA MET A 10 -7.25 -11.06 13.38
C MET A 10 -7.71 -11.38 11.95
N THR A 11 -8.45 -12.48 11.81
CA THR A 11 -8.97 -13.00 10.55
C THR A 11 -10.42 -12.58 10.33
N MET A 12 -10.89 -12.56 9.08
CA MET A 12 -12.29 -12.26 8.75
C MET A 12 -13.28 -13.21 9.48
N GLY A 13 -12.88 -14.48 9.70
CA GLY A 13 -13.68 -15.44 10.45
C GLY A 13 -13.86 -15.08 11.93
N GLU A 14 -12.81 -14.55 12.58
CA GLU A 14 -12.87 -14.08 13.96
C GLU A 14 -13.77 -12.84 14.08
N VAL A 15 -13.71 -11.91 13.13
CA VAL A 15 -14.63 -10.74 13.07
C VAL A 15 -16.08 -11.19 12.94
N GLN A 16 -16.37 -12.16 12.07
CA GLN A 16 -17.72 -12.71 11.94
C GLN A 16 -18.23 -13.37 13.23
N GLN A 17 -17.36 -14.05 13.98
CA GLN A 17 -17.72 -14.61 15.28
C GLN A 17 -18.06 -13.52 16.31
N LEU A 18 -17.29 -12.42 16.34
CA LEU A 18 -17.58 -11.28 17.22
C LEU A 18 -18.94 -10.64 16.89
N VAL A 19 -19.26 -10.50 15.60
CA VAL A 19 -20.57 -9.98 15.17
C VAL A 19 -21.71 -10.90 15.60
N ARG A 20 -21.58 -12.22 15.42
CA ARG A 20 -22.58 -13.19 15.90
C ARG A 20 -22.81 -13.09 17.40
N ARG A 21 -21.73 -13.02 18.18
CA ARG A 21 -21.81 -12.87 19.63
C ARG A 21 -22.48 -11.55 20.04
N LYS A 22 -22.27 -10.48 19.27
CA LYS A 22 -22.96 -9.20 19.47
C LYS A 22 -24.45 -9.36 19.23
N ASP A 23 -24.86 -10.02 18.15
CA ASP A 23 -26.28 -10.25 17.84
C ASP A 23 -26.98 -11.12 18.91
N GLU A 24 -26.28 -12.11 19.47
CA GLU A 24 -26.76 -12.92 20.60
C GLU A 24 -26.97 -12.07 21.86
N LEU A 25 -26.01 -11.20 22.22
CA LEU A 25 -26.16 -10.28 23.36
C LEU A 25 -27.32 -9.31 23.14
N GLU A 26 -27.46 -8.75 21.94
CA GLU A 26 -28.60 -7.88 21.60
C GLU A 26 -29.94 -8.61 21.71
N ALA A 27 -29.99 -9.89 21.31
CA ALA A 27 -31.19 -10.72 21.48
C ALA A 27 -31.54 -10.94 22.96
N GLN A 28 -30.53 -11.20 23.81
CA GLN A 28 -30.73 -11.35 25.26
C GLN A 28 -31.20 -10.04 25.89
N ILE A 29 -30.58 -8.91 25.52
CA ILE A 29 -31.00 -7.58 25.99
C ILE A 29 -32.46 -7.32 25.61
N ARG A 30 -32.84 -7.58 24.35
CA ARG A 30 -34.23 -7.43 23.89
C ARG A 30 -35.20 -8.31 24.68
N ALA A 31 -34.85 -9.56 24.96
CA ALA A 31 -35.70 -10.45 25.76
C ALA A 31 -35.90 -9.93 27.20
N CYS A 32 -34.85 -9.40 27.83
CA CYS A 32 -34.99 -8.78 29.15
C CYS A 32 -35.86 -7.51 29.12
N TYR A 33 -35.76 -6.69 28.06
CA TYR A 33 -36.65 -5.53 27.90
C TYR A 33 -38.11 -5.94 27.72
N GLN A 34 -38.40 -6.99 26.93
CA GLN A 34 -39.75 -7.52 26.77
C GLN A 34 -40.34 -7.97 28.12
N LEU A 35 -39.54 -8.66 28.95
CA LEU A 35 -39.96 -9.04 30.30
C LEU A 35 -40.31 -7.81 31.16
N LEU A 36 -39.56 -6.72 31.05
CA LEU A 36 -39.89 -5.47 31.76
C LEU A 36 -41.14 -4.76 31.22
N GLU A 37 -41.42 -4.87 29.93
CA GLU A 37 -42.65 -4.35 29.32
C GLU A 37 -43.87 -5.14 29.80
N ASP A 38 -43.77 -6.47 29.89
CA ASP A 38 -44.83 -7.35 30.39
C ASP A 38 -45.19 -7.05 31.86
N GLN A 39 -44.21 -6.60 32.66
CA GLN A 39 -44.40 -6.16 34.04
C GLN A 39 -44.91 -4.71 34.11
N LYS A 40 -46.05 -4.44 33.46
CA LYS A 40 -46.76 -3.14 33.46
C LYS A 40 -45.93 -1.96 32.95
N GLY A 41 -44.87 -2.21 32.18
CA GLY A 41 -44.03 -1.15 31.61
C GLY A 41 -43.31 -0.30 32.65
N VAL A 42 -42.96 -0.86 33.82
CA VAL A 42 -42.16 -0.16 34.85
C VAL A 42 -40.79 0.26 34.28
N GLY A 43 -40.30 -0.43 33.24
CA GLY A 43 -39.06 -0.08 32.54
C GLY A 43 -37.82 -0.22 33.43
N MET A 44 -36.72 0.43 33.03
CA MET A 44 -35.43 0.33 33.74
C MET A 44 -35.35 1.18 35.01
N ASP A 45 -36.03 2.33 35.03
CA ASP A 45 -35.87 3.34 36.09
C ASP A 45 -37.16 3.57 36.90
N GLY A 46 -38.26 2.91 36.55
CA GLY A 46 -39.53 3.09 37.25
C GLY A 46 -39.49 2.67 38.73
N PRO A 47 -40.31 3.30 39.58
CA PRO A 47 -40.34 3.04 41.01
C PRO A 47 -40.90 1.63 41.31
N LEU A 48 -40.21 0.91 42.19
CA LEU A 48 -40.59 -0.44 42.67
C LEU A 48 -41.48 -0.40 43.92
N VAL A 49 -41.74 0.80 44.44
CA VAL A 49 -42.60 1.05 45.59
C VAL A 49 -43.82 1.85 45.17
N ASP A 50 -44.90 1.72 45.92
CA ASP A 50 -46.11 2.52 45.77
C ASP A 50 -45.95 3.92 46.39
N ALA A 51 -47.03 4.70 46.42
CA ALA A 51 -47.04 6.05 46.97
C ALA A 51 -46.86 6.11 48.50
N GLU A 52 -47.12 5.00 49.19
CA GLU A 52 -47.01 4.88 50.65
C GLU A 52 -45.64 4.33 51.07
N GLY A 53 -44.81 3.90 50.10
CA GLY A 53 -43.46 3.39 50.32
C GLY A 53 -43.38 1.88 50.50
N PHE A 54 -44.47 1.14 50.24
CA PHE A 54 -44.51 -0.31 50.31
C PHE A 54 -44.16 -0.96 48.95
N PRO A 55 -43.65 -2.20 48.95
CA PRO A 55 -43.35 -2.91 47.71
C PRO A 55 -44.62 -3.11 46.88
N ARG A 56 -44.54 -2.77 45.60
CA ARG A 56 -45.66 -2.89 44.66
C ARG A 56 -46.12 -4.34 44.52
N ALA A 57 -47.39 -4.60 44.81
CA ALA A 57 -48.00 -5.93 44.70
C ALA A 57 -48.47 -6.27 43.28
N ASP A 58 -48.53 -5.29 42.38
CA ASP A 58 -48.98 -5.42 40.99
C ASP A 58 -47.89 -5.92 40.03
N ILE A 59 -46.64 -6.01 40.49
CA ILE A 59 -45.48 -6.43 39.68
C ILE A 59 -44.64 -7.47 40.42
N ASP A 60 -43.97 -8.34 39.67
CA ASP A 60 -42.95 -9.23 40.24
C ASP A 60 -41.62 -8.45 40.42
N LEU A 61 -41.42 -7.92 41.62
CA LEU A 61 -40.24 -7.15 42.00
C LEU A 61 -38.93 -7.93 41.84
N TYR A 62 -38.95 -9.24 42.05
CA TYR A 62 -37.77 -10.09 41.93
C TYR A 62 -37.35 -10.21 40.46
N GLN A 63 -38.32 -10.48 39.58
CA GLN A 63 -38.08 -10.56 38.14
C GLN A 63 -37.63 -9.21 37.57
N VAL A 64 -38.29 -8.11 37.95
CA VAL A 64 -37.92 -6.76 37.49
C VAL A 64 -36.49 -6.41 37.93
N ARG A 65 -36.14 -6.64 39.20
CA ARG A 65 -34.79 -6.35 39.70
C ARG A 65 -33.72 -7.18 39.00
N THR A 66 -33.99 -8.46 38.78
CA THR A 66 -33.09 -9.38 38.08
C THR A 66 -32.90 -8.94 36.63
N ALA A 67 -33.99 -8.66 35.91
CA ALA A 67 -33.94 -8.20 34.53
C ALA A 67 -33.18 -6.87 34.39
N ARG A 68 -33.41 -5.89 35.26
CA ARG A 68 -32.65 -4.62 35.27
C ARG A 68 -31.16 -4.84 35.46
N HIS A 69 -30.78 -5.69 36.40
CA HIS A 69 -29.37 -6.01 36.63
C HIS A 69 -28.76 -6.71 35.42
N SER A 70 -29.44 -7.71 34.87
CA SER A 70 -29.00 -8.42 33.66
C SER A 70 -28.82 -7.48 32.48
N ILE A 71 -29.75 -6.56 32.23
CA ILE A 71 -29.64 -5.57 31.15
C ILE A 71 -28.39 -4.70 31.34
N ALA A 72 -28.15 -4.18 32.54
CA ALA A 72 -26.99 -3.34 32.80
C ALA A 72 -25.67 -4.10 32.55
N CYS A 73 -25.57 -5.36 32.98
CA CYS A 73 -24.40 -6.20 32.72
C CYS A 73 -24.23 -6.49 31.21
N LEU A 74 -25.30 -6.93 30.54
CA LEU A 74 -25.28 -7.25 29.12
C LEU A 74 -24.97 -6.02 28.24
N GLN A 75 -25.44 -4.83 28.61
CA GLN A 75 -25.12 -3.58 27.92
C GLN A 75 -23.65 -3.21 28.04
N ASN A 76 -23.05 -3.41 29.21
CA ASN A 76 -21.62 -3.21 29.40
C ASN A 76 -20.79 -4.19 28.56
N ASP A 77 -21.20 -5.47 28.54
CA ASP A 77 -20.57 -6.50 27.72
C ASP A 77 -20.71 -6.21 26.22
N HIS A 78 -21.89 -5.79 25.77
CA HIS A 78 -22.14 -5.38 24.38
C HIS A 78 -21.24 -4.20 23.98
N LYS A 79 -21.12 -3.19 24.86
CA LYS A 79 -20.22 -2.05 24.62
C LYS A 79 -18.76 -2.48 24.51
N ALA A 80 -18.31 -3.41 25.37
CA ALA A 80 -16.96 -3.95 25.31
C ALA A 80 -16.72 -4.73 24.00
N LEU A 81 -17.70 -5.54 23.58
CA LEU A 81 -17.62 -6.32 22.35
C LEU A 81 -17.63 -5.44 21.10
N MET A 82 -18.45 -4.38 21.07
CA MET A 82 -18.46 -3.40 19.99
C MET A 82 -17.09 -2.75 19.79
N LYS A 83 -16.41 -2.41 20.88
CA LYS A 83 -15.04 -1.87 20.82
C LYS A 83 -14.06 -2.89 20.21
N GLN A 84 -14.18 -4.17 20.58
CA GLN A 84 -13.34 -5.23 19.99
C GLN A 84 -13.60 -5.42 18.49
N VAL A 85 -14.87 -5.33 18.06
CA VAL A 85 -15.24 -5.40 16.63
C VAL A 85 -14.62 -4.23 15.85
N GLU A 86 -14.71 -3.01 16.38
CA GLU A 86 -14.11 -1.82 15.77
C GLU A 86 -12.59 -1.97 15.60
N GLU A 87 -11.89 -2.37 16.67
CA GLU A 87 -10.44 -2.60 16.64
C GLU A 87 -10.06 -3.68 15.62
N ALA A 88 -10.82 -4.77 15.53
CA ALA A 88 -10.55 -5.85 14.60
C ALA A 88 -10.75 -5.43 13.14
N LEU A 89 -11.78 -4.63 12.84
CA LEU A 89 -12.02 -4.08 11.49
C LEU A 89 -10.90 -3.11 11.08
N HIS A 90 -10.49 -2.22 11.99
CA HIS A 90 -9.38 -1.30 11.73
C HIS A 90 -8.08 -2.05 11.41
N GLN A 91 -7.76 -3.12 12.14
CA GLN A 91 -6.58 -3.94 11.87
C GLN A 91 -6.63 -4.64 10.50
N LEU A 92 -7.80 -5.15 10.11
CA LEU A 92 -7.97 -5.81 8.82
C LEU A 92 -7.76 -4.81 7.67
N HIS A 93 -8.43 -3.66 7.73
CA HIS A 93 -8.30 -2.64 6.68
C HIS A 93 -6.92 -1.97 6.66
N ALA A 94 -6.25 -1.81 7.80
CA ALA A 94 -4.87 -1.31 7.82
C ALA A 94 -3.92 -2.24 7.05
N ARG A 95 -4.06 -3.56 7.23
CA ARG A 95 -3.27 -4.55 6.49
C ARG A 95 -3.57 -4.56 5.00
N GLU A 96 -4.83 -4.51 4.62
CA GLU A 96 -5.22 -4.45 3.20
C GLU A 96 -4.68 -3.19 2.55
N LYS A 97 -4.74 -2.05 3.25
CA LYS A 97 -4.20 -0.78 2.76
C LYS A 97 -2.68 -0.80 2.63
N GLU A 98 -1.95 -1.36 3.58
CA GLU A 98 -0.49 -1.51 3.50
C GLU A 98 -0.08 -2.44 2.35
N LYS A 99 -0.79 -3.57 2.19
CA LYS A 99 -0.55 -4.49 1.09
C LYS A 99 -0.84 -3.83 -0.26
N HIS A 100 -1.97 -3.15 -0.40
CA HIS A 100 -2.33 -2.44 -1.61
C HIS A 100 -1.32 -1.34 -1.95
N ALA A 101 -0.89 -0.55 -0.95
CA ALA A 101 0.12 0.48 -1.16
C ALA A 101 1.47 -0.09 -1.60
N ARG A 102 1.85 -1.26 -1.08
CA ARG A 102 3.05 -1.98 -1.50
C ARG A 102 2.93 -2.49 -2.93
N ASP A 103 1.82 -3.14 -3.26
CA ASP A 103 1.54 -3.68 -4.60
C ASP A 103 1.49 -2.55 -5.63
N GLU A 104 0.90 -1.39 -5.29
CA GLU A 104 0.91 -0.19 -6.13
C GLU A 104 2.32 0.40 -6.30
N ALA A 105 3.13 0.43 -5.24
CA ALA A 105 4.50 0.91 -5.32
C ALA A 105 5.38 0.00 -6.21
N GLU A 106 5.18 -1.31 -6.11
CA GLU A 106 5.88 -2.31 -6.92
C GLU A 106 5.45 -2.22 -8.39
N ALA A 107 4.14 -2.14 -8.66
CA ALA A 107 3.62 -1.93 -10.02
C ALA A 107 4.12 -0.61 -10.63
N ARG A 108 4.23 0.46 -9.83
CA ARG A 108 4.78 1.74 -10.30
C ARG A 108 6.28 1.67 -10.59
N ALA A 109 7.04 0.94 -9.77
CA ALA A 109 8.46 0.70 -10.00
C ALA A 109 8.68 -0.14 -11.28
N GLU A 110 7.85 -1.14 -11.51
CA GLU A 110 7.89 -2.01 -12.68
C GLU A 110 7.45 -1.27 -13.97
N ALA A 111 6.44 -0.40 -13.89
CA ALA A 111 6.07 0.48 -15.00
C ALA A 111 7.18 1.50 -15.35
N MET A 112 7.91 2.00 -14.34
CA MET A 112 9.06 2.88 -14.58
C MET A 112 10.21 2.14 -15.29
N SER A 113 10.51 0.89 -14.91
CA SER A 113 11.59 0.11 -15.52
C SER A 113 11.28 -0.32 -16.96
N GLN A 114 10.03 -0.63 -17.28
CA GLN A 114 9.61 -0.99 -18.65
C GLN A 114 9.52 0.20 -19.63
N SER A 115 9.64 1.45 -19.15
CA SER A 115 9.60 2.66 -19.99
C SER A 115 10.94 3.06 -20.62
N LEU A 116 12.00 2.30 -20.32
CA LEU A 116 13.31 2.53 -20.93
C LEU A 116 13.31 1.91 -22.35
N PRO A 117 13.50 2.72 -23.41
CA PRO A 117 13.60 2.23 -24.77
C PRO A 117 14.78 1.26 -24.89
N PRO A 118 14.64 0.20 -25.70
CA PRO A 118 15.68 -0.81 -25.84
C PRO A 118 16.96 -0.17 -26.39
N ALA A 119 18.08 -0.42 -25.71
CA ALA A 119 19.40 -0.05 -26.19
C ALA A 119 19.83 -0.97 -27.33
N PHE A 120 20.46 -0.41 -28.37
CA PHE A 120 20.90 -1.17 -29.54
C PHE A 120 22.42 -1.43 -29.55
N ALA A 121 23.18 -0.75 -28.69
CA ALA A 121 24.62 -0.93 -28.57
C ALA A 121 25.08 -0.67 -27.12
N LYS A 122 26.23 -1.24 -26.76
CA LYS A 122 26.87 -1.04 -25.45
C LYS A 122 28.31 -0.59 -25.64
N VAL A 123 28.76 0.35 -24.82
CA VAL A 123 30.14 0.86 -24.85
C VAL A 123 31.06 -0.13 -24.14
N ASN A 124 31.99 -0.72 -24.91
CA ASN A 124 32.95 -1.69 -24.36
C ASN A 124 34.20 -1.03 -23.77
N ALA A 125 34.65 0.07 -24.35
CA ALA A 125 35.87 0.76 -23.94
C ALA A 125 35.78 2.24 -24.35
N VAL A 126 36.39 3.11 -23.56
CA VAL A 126 36.56 4.53 -23.85
C VAL A 126 38.00 4.89 -23.60
N THR A 127 38.68 5.45 -24.59
CA THR A 127 40.09 5.82 -24.44
C THR A 127 40.21 7.16 -23.68
N PRO A 128 41.12 7.30 -22.70
CA PRO A 128 41.35 8.59 -22.04
C PRO A 128 41.74 9.69 -23.04
N GLU A 129 41.34 10.93 -22.77
CA GLU A 129 41.56 12.09 -23.66
C GLU A 129 40.91 11.96 -25.06
N SER A 130 40.08 10.95 -25.28
CA SER A 130 39.33 10.80 -26.53
C SER A 130 38.14 11.75 -26.58
N PRO A 131 37.62 12.04 -27.78
CA PRO A 131 36.35 12.74 -27.94
C PRO A 131 35.20 12.10 -27.16
N ALA A 132 35.12 10.77 -27.08
CA ALA A 132 34.11 10.06 -26.29
C ALA A 132 34.30 10.30 -24.77
N SER A 133 35.53 10.23 -24.27
CA SER A 133 35.84 10.52 -22.85
C SER A 133 35.52 11.97 -22.48
N THR A 134 35.93 12.92 -23.32
CA THR A 134 35.66 14.36 -23.12
C THR A 134 34.16 14.67 -23.12
N SER A 135 33.38 13.90 -23.88
CA SER A 135 31.93 14.03 -23.98
C SER A 135 31.18 13.32 -22.83
N GLY A 136 31.90 12.70 -21.90
CA GLY A 136 31.33 12.06 -20.71
C GLY A 136 30.79 10.64 -20.94
N LEU A 137 31.12 10.01 -22.07
CA LEU A 137 30.79 8.59 -22.33
C LEU A 137 31.60 7.69 -21.40
N GLN A 138 30.97 6.64 -20.86
CA GLN A 138 31.59 5.69 -19.94
C GLN A 138 31.48 4.26 -20.45
N VAL A 139 32.38 3.40 -19.97
CA VAL A 139 32.28 1.95 -20.19
C VAL A 139 30.98 1.45 -19.57
N ASP A 140 30.35 0.47 -20.22
CA ASP A 140 29.04 -0.09 -19.85
C ASP A 140 27.83 0.81 -20.10
N ASP A 141 28.00 1.99 -20.71
CA ASP A 141 26.86 2.78 -21.18
C ASP A 141 26.08 2.03 -22.28
N GLU A 142 24.76 1.94 -22.10
CA GLU A 142 23.85 1.35 -23.07
C GLU A 142 23.26 2.43 -23.99
N ILE A 143 23.61 2.41 -25.27
CA ILE A 143 23.22 3.44 -26.24
C ILE A 143 21.81 3.17 -26.75
N VAL A 144 20.93 4.15 -26.53
CA VAL A 144 19.55 4.17 -27.00
C VAL A 144 19.43 4.93 -28.32
N GLU A 145 20.17 6.03 -28.44
CA GLU A 145 20.13 6.93 -29.59
C GLU A 145 21.51 7.54 -29.81
N PHE A 146 21.93 7.63 -31.07
CA PHE A 146 23.21 8.18 -31.49
C PHE A 146 23.02 9.07 -32.72
N GLY A 147 22.87 10.38 -32.50
CA GLY A 147 22.55 11.35 -33.54
C GLY A 147 21.23 10.98 -34.21
N SER A 148 21.26 10.69 -35.51
CA SER A 148 20.08 10.22 -36.25
C SER A 148 19.81 8.72 -36.12
N VAL A 149 20.69 7.96 -35.46
CA VAL A 149 20.58 6.49 -35.33
C VAL A 149 19.84 6.12 -34.05
N ASN A 150 18.83 5.27 -34.15
CA ASN A 150 18.06 4.73 -33.04
C ASN A 150 17.77 3.24 -33.25
N VAL A 151 17.12 2.59 -32.30
CA VAL A 151 16.84 1.14 -32.36
C VAL A 151 16.02 0.72 -33.59
N HIS A 152 15.24 1.63 -34.19
CA HIS A 152 14.38 1.33 -35.33
C HIS A 152 15.14 1.37 -36.67
N ASN A 153 16.22 2.16 -36.75
CA ASN A 153 16.99 2.34 -37.98
C ASN A 153 18.41 1.74 -37.92
N PHE A 154 18.83 1.25 -36.76
CA PHE A 154 20.11 0.59 -36.57
C PHE A 154 20.11 -0.77 -37.27
N LYS A 155 20.98 -0.91 -38.28
CA LYS A 155 21.21 -2.18 -39.01
C LYS A 155 22.58 -2.76 -38.72
N SER A 156 23.60 -1.92 -38.66
CA SER A 156 24.96 -2.32 -38.31
C SER A 156 25.75 -1.16 -37.71
N LEU A 157 26.89 -1.47 -37.09
CA LEU A 157 27.82 -0.47 -36.55
C LEU A 157 28.35 0.51 -37.62
N GLN A 158 28.26 0.16 -38.90
CA GLN A 158 28.64 1.07 -39.99
C GLN A 158 27.74 2.31 -40.03
N ASN A 159 26.46 2.20 -39.67
CA ASN A 159 25.56 3.36 -39.60
C ASN A 159 26.08 4.43 -38.63
N ILE A 160 26.61 4.01 -37.47
CA ILE A 160 27.22 4.91 -36.49
C ILE A 160 28.46 5.56 -37.10
N ALA A 161 29.36 4.76 -37.69
CA ALA A 161 30.58 5.26 -38.31
C ALA A 161 30.29 6.31 -39.40
N THR A 162 29.26 6.09 -40.22
CA THR A 162 28.83 7.03 -41.27
C THR A 162 28.32 8.36 -40.69
N VAL A 163 27.52 8.33 -39.62
CA VAL A 163 27.05 9.57 -38.97
C VAL A 163 28.20 10.35 -38.34
N VAL A 164 29.14 9.65 -37.72
CA VAL A 164 30.33 10.24 -37.09
C VAL A 164 31.22 10.92 -38.14
N GLN A 165 31.47 10.27 -39.28
CA GLN A 165 32.29 10.84 -40.36
C GLN A 165 31.65 12.10 -40.96
N HIS A 166 30.34 12.09 -41.21
CA HIS A 166 29.64 13.27 -41.75
C HIS A 166 29.48 14.41 -40.74
N SER A 167 29.67 14.14 -39.46
CA SER A 167 29.51 15.10 -38.37
C SER A 167 30.84 15.48 -37.71
N GLU A 168 31.96 15.29 -38.41
CA GLU A 168 33.29 15.72 -37.95
C GLU A 168 33.27 17.22 -37.61
N GLY A 169 33.65 17.56 -36.38
CA GLY A 169 33.66 18.92 -35.84
C GLY A 169 32.30 19.44 -35.37
N ARG A 170 31.21 18.67 -35.45
CA ARG A 170 29.87 19.08 -35.02
C ARG A 170 29.37 18.25 -33.82
N PRO A 171 28.67 18.86 -32.86
CA PRO A 171 28.10 18.11 -31.74
C PRO A 171 26.95 17.21 -32.19
N LEU A 172 26.99 15.95 -31.75
CA LEU A 172 25.97 14.92 -31.91
C LEU A 172 25.28 14.66 -30.57
N SER A 173 23.96 14.58 -30.58
CA SER A 173 23.21 14.14 -29.39
C SER A 173 23.32 12.62 -29.24
N VAL A 174 23.71 12.14 -28.08
CA VAL A 174 23.77 10.72 -27.75
C VAL A 174 22.97 10.49 -26.47
N THR A 175 22.01 9.57 -26.53
CA THR A 175 21.21 9.17 -25.37
C THR A 175 21.66 7.79 -24.92
N VAL A 176 22.10 7.68 -23.67
CA VAL A 176 22.55 6.42 -23.06
C VAL A 176 21.74 6.10 -21.81
N ILE A 177 21.70 4.83 -21.45
CA ILE A 177 21.21 4.36 -20.15
C ILE A 177 22.44 4.00 -19.31
N ARG A 178 22.58 4.69 -18.18
CA ARG A 178 23.64 4.46 -17.18
C ARG A 178 22.98 4.16 -15.84
N ASN A 179 23.27 3.00 -15.25
CA ASN A 179 22.66 2.56 -13.99
C ASN A 179 21.11 2.63 -14.02
N GLY A 180 20.50 2.25 -15.14
CA GLY A 180 19.03 2.28 -15.31
C GLY A 180 18.43 3.69 -15.47
N LYS A 181 19.24 4.73 -15.66
CA LYS A 181 18.77 6.11 -15.89
C LYS A 181 19.18 6.60 -17.27
N LYS A 182 18.26 7.29 -17.97
CA LYS A 182 18.58 7.98 -19.23
C LYS A 182 19.48 9.18 -18.97
N VAL A 183 20.56 9.29 -19.74
CA VAL A 183 21.52 10.38 -19.72
C VAL A 183 21.69 10.88 -21.15
N HIS A 184 21.57 12.19 -21.36
CA HIS A 184 21.82 12.83 -22.64
C HIS A 184 23.22 13.45 -22.65
N LEU A 185 23.99 13.12 -23.68
CA LEU A 185 25.38 13.53 -23.85
C LEU A 185 25.56 14.22 -25.20
N GLY A 186 26.45 15.21 -25.27
CA GLY A 186 26.82 15.89 -26.50
C GLY A 186 28.18 15.44 -26.98
N LEU A 187 28.23 14.54 -27.96
CA LEU A 187 29.46 13.97 -28.49
C LEU A 187 29.94 14.72 -29.72
N THR A 188 31.17 15.24 -29.74
CA THR A 188 31.72 15.95 -30.91
C THR A 188 32.85 15.13 -31.55
N PRO A 189 32.64 14.47 -32.71
CA PRO A 189 33.69 13.74 -33.39
C PRO A 189 34.81 14.68 -33.86
N LYS A 190 36.07 14.34 -33.57
CA LYS A 190 37.24 15.08 -34.05
C LYS A 190 38.44 14.17 -34.18
N ARG A 191 39.40 14.52 -35.04
CA ARG A 191 40.72 13.87 -35.05
C ARG A 191 41.42 14.14 -33.71
N TRP A 192 42.05 13.11 -33.18
CA TRP A 192 42.73 13.10 -31.89
C TRP A 192 43.97 12.20 -32.00
N ALA A 193 44.74 12.06 -30.91
CA ALA A 193 46.01 11.33 -30.93
C ALA A 193 45.86 9.81 -31.19
N GLY A 194 44.66 9.25 -31.02
CA GLY A 194 44.36 7.84 -31.26
C GLY A 194 43.79 7.55 -32.65
N LYS A 195 43.23 6.34 -32.80
CA LYS A 195 42.63 5.88 -34.06
C LYS A 195 41.17 6.34 -34.17
N GLY A 196 40.79 6.83 -35.35
CA GLY A 196 39.40 7.22 -35.65
C GLY A 196 39.01 8.59 -35.08
N LEU A 197 37.70 8.83 -34.95
CA LEU A 197 37.13 10.13 -34.60
C LEU A 197 36.48 10.20 -33.20
N LEU A 198 36.41 9.06 -32.49
CA LEU A 198 35.67 8.92 -31.22
C LEU A 198 36.54 8.42 -30.06
N GLY A 199 37.24 7.30 -30.29
CA GLY A 199 38.25 6.72 -29.40
C GLY A 199 37.79 5.86 -28.25
#